data_AF-G3YFG5-F1
#
_entry.id   AF-G3YFG5-F1
#
_cell.length_a   1.000
_cell.length_b   1.000
_cell.length_c   1.000
_cell.angle_alpha   90.00
_cell.angle_beta   90.00
_cell.angle_gamma   90.00
#
_symmetry.space_group_name_H-M   'P 1'
#
loop_
_entity.id
_entity.type
_entity.pdbx_description
1 polymer ?
#
loop_
_entity_poly.entity_id
_entity_poly.type
_entity_poly.pdbx_seq_one_letter_code
_entity_poly.pdbx_strand_id
1 'polypeptide(L)'
;MNNGSPAPSPASQMPPAGHVPNSPSLTSSLSVDTSATYDPDAPKYFFQEKYAPLNVKGNFLTLCACPKNVELGEWLAHQIVEQYRLLHGMLQVIQEVNSLTGLPICNENTCPTMSAGRLTYTWLVDGRAAKISAPKFINRVEKWIVSKIHDPVMFPTEKVTGVPDTFAVNEAGGPSATSGEEWIGKSSGFPQTFYKDCQGIMKQMFRCYAHLYHAHWLNPFWHINKHDILNMCFVHFVTVAKYYKLVSDKEMEPMQPLIDLFIKQQRIPPEALAGGHWGQQASS
;
A
#
# COMPACT_ATOMS: atom_id res chain seq x y z
N MET A 1 -25.61 -70.96 57.14
CA MET A 1 -26.60 -70.59 58.18
C MET A 1 -25.86 -69.68 59.15
N ASN A 2 -26.13 -68.39 59.29
CA ASN A 2 -27.42 -67.78 59.60
C ASN A 2 -27.44 -66.30 59.16
N ASN A 3 -28.60 -65.85 58.70
CA ASN A 3 -28.92 -64.49 58.23
C ASN A 3 -29.10 -63.53 59.42
N GLY A 4 -28.78 -62.25 59.23
CA GLY A 4 -29.09 -61.18 60.19
C GLY A 4 -28.87 -59.79 59.61
N SER A 5 -29.89 -59.30 58.88
CA SER A 5 -29.95 -57.99 58.20
C SER A 5 -29.98 -56.77 59.16
N PRO A 6 -29.69 -55.55 58.66
CA PRO A 6 -29.17 -54.44 59.46
C PRO A 6 -30.22 -53.37 59.87
N ALA A 7 -29.89 -52.59 60.89
CA ALA A 7 -30.65 -51.44 61.39
C ALA A 7 -30.15 -50.10 60.79
N PRO A 8 -31.00 -49.05 60.70
CA PRO A 8 -30.75 -47.86 59.89
C PRO A 8 -30.00 -46.72 60.63
N SER A 9 -29.34 -45.88 59.81
CA SER A 9 -28.45 -44.78 60.17
C SER A 9 -29.13 -43.56 60.83
N PRO A 10 -28.46 -42.85 61.75
CA PRO A 10 -28.87 -41.53 62.19
C PRO A 10 -28.15 -40.40 61.41
N ALA A 11 -28.87 -39.29 61.22
CA ALA A 11 -28.44 -38.09 60.51
C ALA A 11 -27.41 -37.26 61.30
N SER A 12 -26.39 -36.75 60.62
CA SER A 12 -25.32 -35.92 61.20
C SER A 12 -25.50 -34.45 60.83
N GLN A 13 -25.68 -33.60 61.85
CA GLN A 13 -25.70 -32.14 61.75
C GLN A 13 -24.30 -31.57 61.51
N MET A 14 -24.19 -30.52 60.69
CA MET A 14 -22.95 -29.80 60.38
C MET A 14 -22.55 -28.81 61.49
N PRO A 15 -21.25 -28.64 61.80
CA PRO A 15 -20.74 -27.57 62.67
C PRO A 15 -20.41 -26.28 61.88
N PRO A 16 -20.36 -25.10 62.54
CA PRO A 16 -20.16 -23.81 61.87
C PRO A 16 -18.69 -23.56 61.47
N ALA A 17 -18.51 -22.87 60.34
CA ALA A 17 -17.24 -22.59 59.70
C ALA A 17 -16.37 -21.58 60.49
N GLY A 18 -15.13 -21.96 60.79
CA GLY A 18 -14.08 -21.06 61.26
C GLY A 18 -13.46 -20.24 60.12
N HIS A 19 -13.16 -18.97 60.39
CA HIS A 19 -12.46 -18.08 59.47
C HIS A 19 -10.98 -18.45 59.33
N VAL A 20 -10.55 -18.67 58.09
CA VAL A 20 -9.14 -18.68 57.68
C VAL A 20 -8.90 -17.52 56.71
N PRO A 21 -7.85 -16.69 56.89
CA PRO A 21 -7.55 -15.62 55.95
C PRO A 21 -6.91 -16.22 54.69
N ASN A 22 -7.56 -16.03 53.53
CA ASN A 22 -7.03 -16.44 52.23
C ASN A 22 -5.83 -15.55 51.83
N SER A 23 -4.72 -16.21 51.49
CA SER A 23 -3.61 -15.61 50.74
C SER A 23 -4.10 -15.06 49.39
N PRO A 24 -3.67 -13.86 48.95
CA PRO A 24 -4.11 -13.30 47.69
C PRO A 24 -3.50 -14.08 46.52
N SER A 25 -4.35 -14.74 45.73
CA SER A 25 -3.97 -15.26 44.41
C SER A 25 -3.78 -14.08 43.45
N LEU A 26 -2.64 -14.06 42.75
CA LEU A 26 -2.37 -13.13 41.66
C LEU A 26 -3.22 -13.52 40.44
N THR A 27 -4.49 -13.10 40.44
CA THR A 27 -5.29 -13.01 39.23
C THR A 27 -5.66 -11.56 39.03
N SER A 28 -4.76 -10.80 38.42
CA SER A 28 -5.07 -9.50 37.85
C SER A 28 -6.07 -9.72 36.72
N SER A 29 -7.36 -9.63 37.04
CA SER A 29 -8.40 -9.46 36.04
C SER A 29 -8.14 -8.10 35.36
N LEU A 30 -7.49 -8.13 34.21
CA LEU A 30 -7.53 -7.03 33.26
C LEU A 30 -8.95 -6.95 32.72
N SER A 31 -9.83 -6.28 33.47
CA SER A 31 -11.04 -5.69 32.91
C SER A 31 -10.58 -4.58 31.97
N VAL A 32 -10.29 -4.96 30.73
CA VAL A 32 -10.22 -4.01 29.62
C VAL A 32 -11.64 -3.50 29.44
N ASP A 33 -11.88 -2.32 29.99
CA ASP A 33 -13.08 -1.53 29.78
C ASP A 33 -13.22 -1.30 28.27
N THR A 34 -13.96 -2.18 27.62
CA THR A 34 -14.20 -2.15 26.17
C THR A 34 -15.39 -1.23 25.95
N SER A 35 -15.20 0.05 26.28
CA SER A 35 -16.11 1.13 25.99
C SER A 35 -15.34 2.34 25.45
N ALA A 36 -14.34 2.07 24.60
CA ALA A 36 -13.83 3.10 23.70
C ALA A 36 -14.97 3.50 22.76
N THR A 37 -15.60 4.64 23.04
CA THR A 37 -16.51 5.33 22.11
C THR A 37 -15.79 5.43 20.76
N TYR A 38 -16.35 4.77 19.74
CA TYR A 38 -15.85 4.87 18.37
C TYR A 38 -16.06 6.30 17.92
N ASP A 39 -15.00 7.12 18.02
CA ASP A 39 -14.95 8.43 17.42
C ASP A 39 -14.57 8.25 15.94
N PRO A 40 -15.53 8.44 15.00
CA PRO A 40 -15.26 8.31 13.57
C PRO A 40 -14.27 9.38 13.06
N ASP A 41 -14.03 10.45 13.82
CA ASP A 41 -13.14 11.55 13.50
C ASP A 41 -11.76 11.44 14.18
N ALA A 42 -11.56 10.45 15.06
CA ALA A 42 -10.25 10.22 15.67
C ALA A 42 -9.18 9.91 14.60
N PRO A 43 -7.99 10.53 14.67
CA PRO A 43 -6.90 10.27 13.73
C PRO A 43 -6.57 8.78 13.70
N LYS A 44 -6.68 8.18 12.51
CA LYS A 44 -6.35 6.77 12.30
C LYS A 44 -4.93 6.50 12.79
N TYR A 45 -4.71 5.31 13.35
CA TYR A 45 -3.43 4.93 13.95
C TYR A 45 -2.24 5.25 13.04
N PHE A 46 -2.30 4.88 11.75
CA PHE A 46 -1.20 5.13 10.80
C PHE A 46 -0.94 6.62 10.49
N PHE A 47 -1.82 7.55 10.83
CA PHE A 47 -1.55 8.99 10.70
C PHE A 47 -0.78 9.58 11.88
N GLN A 48 -0.47 8.78 12.90
CA GLN A 48 0.29 9.25 14.06
C GLN A 48 1.78 8.93 13.88
N GLU A 49 2.63 9.89 14.26
CA GLU A 49 4.09 9.83 14.11
C GLU A 49 4.72 8.54 14.64
N LYS A 50 4.23 8.05 15.79
CA LYS A 50 4.71 6.82 16.44
C LYS A 50 4.53 5.54 15.61
N TYR A 51 3.63 5.54 14.63
CA TYR A 51 3.32 4.39 13.78
C TYR A 51 3.84 4.52 12.35
N ALA A 52 4.57 5.60 12.06
CA ALA A 52 5.20 5.84 10.76
C ALA A 52 6.75 5.66 10.73
N PRO A 53 7.40 4.79 11.54
CA PRO A 53 8.82 4.54 11.35
C PRO A 53 9.07 3.75 10.06
N LEU A 54 10.25 3.96 9.46
CA LEU A 54 10.80 3.11 8.40
C LEU A 54 12.07 2.44 8.89
N ASN A 55 12.31 1.21 8.46
CA ASN A 55 13.50 0.42 8.81
C ASN A 55 14.75 0.76 7.98
N VAL A 56 14.71 1.84 7.21
CA VAL A 56 15.85 2.31 6.39
C VAL A 56 16.43 3.61 6.94
N LYS A 57 17.76 3.72 6.90
CA LYS A 57 18.51 4.90 7.39
C LYS A 57 18.72 5.98 6.32
N GLY A 58 18.41 5.70 5.05
CA GLY A 58 18.54 6.62 3.91
C GLY A 58 17.20 7.16 3.42
N ASN A 59 17.26 8.10 2.46
CA ASN A 59 16.10 8.51 1.67
C ASN A 59 16.06 7.71 0.35
N PHE A 60 14.90 7.73 -0.32
CA PHE A 60 14.68 6.95 -1.55
C PHE A 60 15.19 7.65 -2.83
N LEU A 61 15.90 8.78 -2.72
CA LEU A 61 16.28 9.58 -3.88
C LEU A 61 17.14 8.80 -4.88
N THR A 62 18.12 8.06 -4.38
CA THR A 62 19.04 7.26 -5.21
C THR A 62 18.33 6.10 -5.92
N LEU A 63 17.21 5.62 -5.38
CA LEU A 63 16.39 4.57 -5.98
C LEU A 63 15.42 5.13 -7.04
N CYS A 64 15.13 6.43 -6.96
CA CYS A 64 14.19 7.10 -7.84
C CYS A 64 14.87 7.82 -9.02
N ALA A 65 16.03 8.43 -8.80
CA ALA A 65 16.70 9.26 -9.80
C ALA A 65 17.16 8.44 -11.02
N CYS A 66 16.83 8.93 -12.22
CA CYS A 66 17.25 8.29 -13.46
C CYS A 66 18.78 8.39 -13.61
N PRO A 67 19.49 7.26 -13.86
CA PRO A 67 20.92 7.30 -14.17
C PRO A 67 21.21 8.10 -15.44
N LYS A 68 22.33 8.83 -15.46
CA LYS A 68 22.66 9.78 -16.56
C LYS A 68 22.68 9.15 -17.97
N ASN A 69 23.09 7.89 -18.06
CA ASN A 69 23.26 7.17 -19.33
C ASN A 69 22.08 6.24 -19.63
N VAL A 70 20.96 6.41 -18.93
CA VAL A 70 19.73 5.65 -19.16
C VAL A 70 18.69 6.61 -19.73
N GLU A 71 17.99 6.15 -20.75
CA GLU A 71 16.89 6.90 -21.36
C GLU A 71 15.69 6.93 -20.39
N LEU A 72 14.94 8.03 -20.39
CA LEU A 72 13.91 8.25 -19.38
C LEU A 72 12.73 7.28 -19.51
N GLY A 73 12.30 6.94 -20.73
CA GLY A 73 11.26 5.96 -21.01
C GLY A 73 11.60 4.59 -20.45
N GLU A 74 12.81 4.09 -20.72
CA GLU A 74 13.34 2.84 -20.15
C GLU A 74 13.34 2.87 -18.63
N TRP A 75 13.81 3.96 -18.04
CA TRP A 75 13.82 4.10 -16.59
C TRP A 75 12.41 4.13 -16.00
N LEU A 76 11.48 4.86 -16.62
CA LEU A 76 10.08 4.88 -16.19
C LEU A 76 9.44 3.50 -16.34
N ALA A 77 9.70 2.77 -17.42
CA ALA A 77 9.20 1.42 -17.60
C ALA A 77 9.66 0.49 -16.46
N HIS A 78 10.96 0.52 -16.14
CA HIS A 78 11.53 -0.19 -15.00
C HIS A 78 10.85 0.22 -13.69
N GLN A 79 10.68 1.52 -13.44
CA GLN A 79 10.03 2.02 -12.23
C GLN A 79 8.58 1.54 -12.11
N ILE A 80 7.78 1.59 -13.18
CA ILE A 80 6.40 1.11 -13.16
C ILE A 80 6.33 -0.38 -12.80
N VAL A 81 7.17 -1.22 -13.42
CA VAL A 81 7.22 -2.66 -13.15
C VAL A 81 7.64 -2.94 -11.70
N GLU A 82 8.65 -2.21 -11.20
CA GLU A 82 9.13 -2.37 -9.82
C GLU A 82 8.09 -1.91 -8.79
N GLN A 83 7.44 -0.77 -8.99
CA GLN A 83 6.38 -0.29 -8.10
C GLN A 83 5.20 -1.27 -8.07
N TYR A 84 4.85 -1.87 -9.20
CA TYR A 84 3.83 -2.92 -9.25
C TYR A 84 4.26 -4.17 -8.48
N ARG A 85 5.49 -4.64 -8.67
CA ARG A 85 6.03 -5.81 -7.96
C ARG A 85 5.97 -5.62 -6.43
N LEU A 86 6.35 -4.44 -5.95
CA LEU A 86 6.29 -4.09 -4.52
C LEU A 86 4.85 -4.07 -3.99
N LEU A 87 3.93 -3.43 -4.72
CA LEU A 87 2.51 -3.39 -4.34
C LEU A 87 1.90 -4.79 -4.36
N HIS A 88 2.17 -5.60 -5.39
CA HIS A 88 1.61 -6.94 -5.53
C HIS A 88 1.98 -7.82 -4.32
N GLY A 89 3.22 -7.73 -3.83
CA GLY A 89 3.62 -8.43 -2.61
C GLY A 89 2.80 -8.00 -1.38
N MET A 90 2.42 -6.72 -1.26
CA MET A 90 1.53 -6.26 -0.18
C MET A 90 0.08 -6.71 -0.38
N LEU A 91 -0.41 -6.73 -1.62
CA LEU A 91 -1.75 -7.22 -1.95
C LEU A 91 -1.91 -8.70 -1.64
N GLN A 92 -0.89 -9.52 -1.90
CA GLN A 92 -0.90 -10.95 -1.57
C GLN A 92 -1.18 -11.20 -0.09
N VAL A 93 -0.68 -10.35 0.82
CA VAL A 93 -0.93 -10.47 2.26
C VAL A 93 -2.42 -10.42 2.59
N ILE A 94 -3.19 -9.53 1.95
CA ILE A 94 -4.63 -9.40 2.20
C ILE A 94 -5.47 -10.38 1.36
N GLN A 95 -4.87 -10.99 0.33
CA GLN A 95 -5.48 -12.02 -0.50
C GLN A 95 -5.29 -13.43 0.08
N GLU A 96 -4.43 -13.58 1.08
CA GLU A 96 -4.20 -14.86 1.75
C GLU A 96 -5.51 -15.43 2.33
N VAL A 97 -5.77 -16.70 2.04
CA VAL A 97 -7.01 -17.39 2.41
C VAL A 97 -6.91 -17.90 3.84
N ASN A 98 -7.83 -17.47 4.68
CA ASN A 98 -7.93 -17.99 6.03
C ASN A 98 -8.42 -19.45 5.99
N SER A 99 -7.62 -20.38 6.53
CA SER A 99 -7.93 -21.82 6.47
C SER A 99 -9.19 -22.22 7.25
N LEU A 100 -9.65 -21.41 8.21
CA LEU A 100 -10.85 -21.68 9.00
C LEU A 100 -12.11 -21.20 8.28
N THR A 101 -12.07 -20.02 7.66
CA THR A 101 -13.25 -19.43 6.99
C THR A 101 -13.32 -19.74 5.50
N GLY A 102 -12.21 -20.17 4.88
CA GLY A 102 -12.11 -20.38 3.44
C GLY A 102 -12.15 -19.08 2.63
N LEU A 103 -12.06 -17.91 3.27
CA LEU A 103 -12.14 -16.60 2.62
C LEU A 103 -10.82 -15.83 2.77
N PRO A 104 -10.45 -15.01 1.77
CA PRO A 104 -9.32 -14.10 1.90
C PRO A 104 -9.59 -13.04 2.99
N ILE A 105 -8.52 -12.46 3.54
CA ILE A 105 -8.63 -11.39 4.56
C ILE A 105 -9.45 -10.21 4.02
N CYS A 106 -9.14 -9.76 2.80
CA CYS A 106 -9.95 -8.82 2.05
C CYS A 106 -10.99 -9.58 1.21
N ASN A 107 -12.24 -9.53 1.62
CA ASN A 107 -13.35 -10.22 0.94
C ASN A 107 -14.58 -9.30 0.86
N GLU A 108 -15.67 -9.77 0.25
CA GLU A 108 -16.86 -8.92 0.04
C GLU A 108 -17.60 -8.57 1.34
N ASN A 109 -17.41 -9.36 2.39
CA ASN A 109 -18.02 -9.09 3.71
C ASN A 109 -17.22 -8.03 4.47
N THR A 110 -15.88 -8.11 4.42
CA THR A 110 -14.99 -7.16 5.10
C THR A 110 -14.84 -5.86 4.32
N CYS A 111 -14.87 -5.92 2.99
CA CYS A 111 -14.65 -4.80 2.09
C CYS A 111 -15.66 -4.79 0.93
N PRO A 112 -16.95 -4.52 1.22
CA PRO A 112 -18.03 -4.52 0.21
C PRO A 112 -17.87 -3.42 -0.85
N THR A 113 -17.00 -2.44 -0.61
CA THR A 113 -16.71 -1.35 -1.55
C THR A 113 -15.23 -0.96 -1.47
N MET A 114 -14.61 -0.72 -2.64
CA MET A 114 -13.26 -0.18 -2.73
C MET A 114 -13.23 1.26 -2.18
N SER A 115 -12.65 1.45 -0.99
CA SER A 115 -12.66 2.74 -0.30
C SER A 115 -11.35 3.01 0.44
N ALA A 116 -11.08 4.30 0.64
CA ALA A 116 -10.01 4.84 1.45
C ALA A 116 -10.61 5.94 2.34
N GLY A 117 -10.86 5.60 3.61
CA GLY A 117 -11.54 6.50 4.54
C GLY A 117 -12.95 6.79 4.06
N ARG A 118 -13.25 8.07 3.79
CA ARG A 118 -14.56 8.52 3.28
C ARG A 118 -14.67 8.42 1.75
N LEU A 119 -13.55 8.29 1.05
CA LEU A 119 -13.53 8.23 -0.40
C LEU A 119 -13.87 6.82 -0.88
N THR A 120 -14.81 6.75 -1.82
CA THR A 120 -15.17 5.51 -2.53
C THR A 120 -14.67 5.57 -3.96
N TYR A 121 -13.90 4.56 -4.38
CA TYR A 121 -13.42 4.43 -5.74
C TYR A 121 -14.43 3.66 -6.59
N THR A 122 -14.70 4.16 -7.78
CA THR A 122 -15.55 3.49 -8.78
C THR A 122 -14.69 2.87 -9.88
N TRP A 123 -15.20 1.80 -10.47
CA TRP A 123 -14.62 1.17 -11.65
C TRP A 123 -15.61 1.16 -12.80
N LEU A 124 -15.12 1.09 -14.05
CA LEU A 124 -15.98 0.98 -15.23
C LEU A 124 -16.48 -0.47 -15.39
N VAL A 125 -17.79 -0.65 -15.28
CA VAL A 125 -18.51 -1.91 -15.54
C VAL A 125 -19.45 -1.63 -16.70
N ASP A 126 -19.27 -2.34 -17.82
CA ASP A 126 -20.08 -2.16 -19.04
C ASP A 126 -20.16 -0.69 -19.50
N GLY A 127 -19.01 0.00 -19.43
CA GLY A 127 -18.87 1.42 -19.81
C GLY A 127 -19.41 2.42 -18.78
N ARG A 128 -19.98 1.97 -17.66
CA ARG A 128 -20.55 2.83 -16.62
C ARG A 128 -19.75 2.76 -15.32
N ALA A 129 -19.57 3.89 -14.64
CA ALA A 129 -18.94 3.92 -13.34
C ALA A 129 -19.83 3.23 -12.29
N ALA A 130 -19.30 2.21 -11.63
CA ALA A 130 -19.99 1.43 -10.62
C ALA A 130 -19.11 1.26 -9.36
N LYS A 131 -19.77 1.17 -8.21
CA LYS A 131 -19.14 0.75 -6.95
C LYS A 131 -19.05 -0.77 -6.96
N ILE A 132 -17.85 -1.29 -6.71
CA ILE A 132 -17.58 -2.72 -6.62
C ILE A 132 -16.81 -3.03 -5.34
N SER A 133 -16.86 -4.28 -4.89
CA SER A 133 -16.11 -4.73 -3.72
C SER A 133 -14.60 -4.50 -3.92
N ALA A 134 -13.90 -4.21 -2.83
CA ALA A 134 -12.45 -4.00 -2.88
C ALA A 134 -11.68 -5.19 -3.50
N PRO A 135 -11.95 -6.47 -3.15
CA PRO A 135 -11.25 -7.59 -3.79
C PRO A 135 -11.51 -7.66 -5.31
N LYS A 136 -12.75 -7.37 -5.78
CA LYS A 136 -13.05 -7.30 -7.22
C LYS A 136 -12.30 -6.15 -7.89
N PHE A 137 -12.20 -5.00 -7.24
CA PHE A 137 -11.46 -3.85 -7.74
C PHE A 137 -9.98 -4.17 -7.87
N ILE A 138 -9.35 -4.68 -6.81
CA ILE A 138 -7.93 -5.04 -6.77
C ILE A 138 -7.62 -6.05 -7.88
N ASN A 139 -8.41 -7.12 -8.02
CA ASN A 139 -8.18 -8.12 -9.06
C ASN A 139 -8.24 -7.52 -10.49
N ARG A 140 -9.16 -6.57 -10.73
CA ARG A 140 -9.24 -5.87 -12.01
C ARG A 140 -8.06 -4.95 -12.25
N VAL A 141 -7.59 -4.25 -11.21
CA VAL A 141 -6.38 -3.42 -11.27
C VAL A 141 -5.16 -4.27 -11.60
N GLU A 142 -4.94 -5.38 -10.89
CA GLU A 142 -3.81 -6.28 -11.13
C GLU A 142 -3.83 -6.82 -12.55
N LYS A 143 -4.97 -7.36 -13.02
CA LYS A 143 -5.11 -7.85 -14.39
C LYS A 143 -4.87 -6.76 -15.43
N TRP A 144 -5.38 -5.56 -15.20
CA TRP A 144 -5.23 -4.44 -16.11
C TRP A 144 -3.77 -3.95 -16.19
N ILE A 145 -3.09 -3.82 -15.05
CA ILE A 145 -1.67 -3.45 -15.01
C ILE A 145 -0.82 -4.53 -15.69
N VAL A 146 -1.03 -5.81 -15.34
CA VAL A 146 -0.32 -6.94 -15.97
C VAL A 146 -0.51 -6.95 -17.47
N SER A 147 -1.74 -6.70 -17.96
CA SER A 147 -2.02 -6.60 -19.39
C SER A 147 -1.28 -5.45 -20.07
N LYS A 148 -1.03 -4.34 -19.38
CA LYS A 148 -0.30 -3.18 -19.92
C LYS A 148 1.21 -3.42 -19.94
N ILE A 149 1.78 -3.92 -18.85
CA ILE A 149 3.24 -4.13 -18.74
C ILE A 149 3.77 -5.28 -19.61
N HIS A 150 2.90 -6.21 -20.00
CA HIS A 150 3.24 -7.32 -20.93
C HIS A 150 2.84 -7.02 -22.38
N ASP A 151 2.21 -5.89 -22.66
CA ASP A 151 1.87 -5.50 -24.02
C ASP A 151 3.14 -4.96 -24.70
N PRO A 152 3.70 -5.66 -25.72
CA PRO A 152 4.95 -5.26 -26.37
C PRO A 152 4.84 -3.93 -27.12
N VAL A 153 3.61 -3.45 -27.41
CA VAL A 153 3.40 -2.12 -28.00
C VAL A 153 3.53 -1.03 -26.94
N MET A 154 3.12 -1.31 -25.71
CA MET A 154 3.14 -0.36 -24.60
C MET A 154 4.46 -0.40 -23.83
N PHE A 155 5.04 -1.58 -23.65
CA PHE A 155 6.35 -1.84 -23.04
C PHE A 155 7.20 -2.67 -24.03
N PRO A 156 7.83 -2.02 -25.02
CA PRO A 156 8.73 -2.70 -25.94
C PRO A 156 9.87 -3.39 -25.20
N THR A 157 10.26 -4.56 -25.71
CA THR A 157 11.41 -5.33 -25.19
C THR A 157 12.45 -5.61 -26.26
N GLU A 158 12.20 -5.15 -27.49
CA GLU A 158 13.10 -5.28 -28.61
C GLU A 158 14.30 -4.35 -28.45
N LYS A 159 15.45 -4.77 -28.99
CA LYS A 159 16.65 -3.94 -28.93
C LYS A 159 16.46 -2.69 -29.78
N VAL A 160 16.65 -1.54 -29.16
CA VAL A 160 16.63 -0.24 -29.82
C VAL A 160 17.76 -0.15 -30.85
N THR A 161 17.43 0.27 -32.07
CA THR A 161 18.41 0.55 -33.14
C THR A 161 18.75 2.04 -33.16
N GLY A 162 19.91 2.42 -32.63
CA GLY A 162 20.38 3.80 -32.61
C GLY A 162 21.06 4.19 -31.31
N VAL A 163 21.44 5.46 -31.19
CA VAL A 163 21.94 6.04 -29.93
C VAL A 163 20.73 6.49 -29.11
N PRO A 164 20.52 6.00 -27.88
CA PRO A 164 19.42 6.45 -27.03
C PRO A 164 19.58 7.91 -26.61
N ASP A 165 18.47 8.64 -26.52
CA ASP A 165 18.45 10.01 -26.01
C ASP A 165 18.53 10.01 -24.48
N THR A 166 19.76 10.09 -23.97
CA THR A 166 20.03 10.06 -22.52
C THR A 166 20.26 11.46 -21.96
N PHE A 167 20.13 11.61 -20.63
CA PHE A 167 20.44 12.87 -19.95
C PHE A 167 21.86 13.37 -20.24
N ALA A 168 22.84 12.47 -20.31
CA ALA A 168 24.23 12.82 -20.63
C ALA A 168 24.39 13.39 -22.05
N VAL A 169 23.62 12.87 -23.03
CA VAL A 169 23.64 13.35 -24.42
C VAL A 169 23.04 14.76 -24.50
N ASN A 170 21.93 15.01 -23.80
CA ASN A 170 21.28 16.33 -23.77
C ASN A 170 22.15 17.39 -23.07
N GLU A 171 22.91 17.05 -22.03
CA GLU A 171 23.87 17.98 -21.40
C GLU A 171 25.03 18.35 -22.34
N ALA A 172 25.49 17.41 -23.18
CA ALA A 172 26.67 17.60 -24.03
C ALA A 172 26.36 18.20 -25.41
N GLY A 173 25.15 17.99 -25.94
CA GLY A 173 24.83 18.23 -27.36
C GLY A 173 24.41 19.66 -27.74
N GLY A 174 24.12 20.54 -26.78
CA GLY A 174 23.35 21.76 -27.08
C GLY A 174 21.96 21.43 -27.65
N PRO A 175 21.07 22.41 -27.89
CA PRO A 175 19.73 22.12 -28.40
C PRO A 175 19.83 21.52 -29.82
N SER A 176 19.63 20.20 -29.93
CA SER A 176 19.53 19.50 -31.21
C SER A 176 18.19 19.83 -31.85
N ALA A 177 18.22 20.50 -32.99
CA ALA A 177 17.04 20.91 -33.74
C ALA A 177 16.49 19.74 -34.59
N THR A 178 15.95 18.71 -33.94
CA THR A 178 15.13 17.69 -34.61
C THR A 178 13.68 18.18 -34.69
N SER A 179 13.24 18.55 -35.88
CA SER A 179 11.94 19.18 -36.19
C SER A 179 10.74 18.22 -36.17
N GLY A 180 10.68 17.30 -35.21
CA GLY A 180 9.56 16.36 -35.03
C GLY A 180 9.03 16.38 -33.60
N GLU A 181 7.77 15.95 -33.42
CA GLU A 181 7.19 15.82 -32.08
C GLU A 181 8.06 14.89 -31.22
N GLU A 182 8.55 15.40 -30.09
CA GLU A 182 9.36 14.68 -29.11
C GLU A 182 8.46 14.19 -27.97
N TRP A 183 8.65 12.94 -27.53
CA TRP A 183 7.97 12.39 -26.35
C TRP A 183 8.89 11.40 -25.62
N ILE A 184 8.57 11.13 -24.36
CA ILE A 184 9.36 10.25 -23.49
C ILE A 184 9.40 8.83 -24.06
N GLY A 185 10.59 8.24 -24.16
CA GLY A 185 10.75 6.87 -24.64
C GLY A 185 10.73 6.73 -26.15
N LYS A 186 10.63 7.82 -26.92
CA LYS A 186 10.59 7.77 -28.39
C LYS A 186 11.80 7.05 -28.98
N SER A 187 13.01 7.39 -28.53
CA SER A 187 14.23 6.73 -29.03
C SER A 187 14.24 5.24 -28.70
N SER A 188 13.55 4.83 -27.63
CA SER A 188 13.45 3.43 -27.19
C SER A 188 12.19 2.72 -27.72
N GLY A 189 11.44 3.34 -28.62
CA GLY A 189 10.27 2.75 -29.27
C GLY A 189 8.97 2.80 -28.46
N PHE A 190 8.94 3.48 -27.31
CA PHE A 190 7.71 3.62 -26.53
C PHE A 190 6.67 4.49 -27.26
N PRO A 191 5.37 4.18 -27.13
CA PRO A 191 4.31 4.92 -27.81
C PRO A 191 4.14 6.33 -27.22
N GLN A 192 3.57 7.26 -27.99
CA GLN A 192 3.32 8.63 -27.53
C GLN A 192 2.39 8.69 -26.30
N THR A 193 1.55 7.68 -26.08
CA THR A 193 0.69 7.59 -24.89
C THR A 193 1.40 7.06 -23.65
N PHE A 194 2.63 6.56 -23.78
CA PHE A 194 3.36 5.82 -22.74
C PHE A 194 3.30 6.50 -21.37
N TYR A 195 3.68 7.78 -21.30
CA TYR A 195 3.67 8.52 -20.04
C TYR A 195 2.27 8.64 -19.41
N LYS A 196 1.23 8.87 -20.24
CA LYS A 196 -0.16 8.93 -19.76
C LYS A 196 -0.65 7.58 -19.25
N ASP A 197 -0.26 6.49 -19.92
CA ASP A 197 -0.54 5.13 -19.47
C ASP A 197 0.20 4.82 -18.14
N CYS A 198 1.47 5.23 -17.99
CA CYS A 198 2.22 5.14 -16.72
C CYS A 198 1.51 5.90 -15.58
N GLN A 199 1.00 7.11 -15.84
CA GLN A 199 0.19 7.88 -14.89
C GLN A 199 -1.09 7.11 -14.50
N GLY A 200 -1.75 6.49 -15.49
CA GLY A 200 -2.91 5.63 -15.27
C GLY A 200 -2.60 4.46 -14.35
N ILE A 201 -1.48 3.76 -14.58
CA ILE A 201 -1.02 2.62 -13.78
C ILE A 201 -0.72 3.05 -12.35
N MET A 202 0.11 4.08 -12.16
CA MET A 202 0.47 4.61 -10.84
C MET A 202 -0.76 5.06 -10.05
N LYS A 203 -1.72 5.73 -10.70
CA LYS A 203 -2.97 6.14 -10.05
C LYS A 203 -3.77 4.95 -9.51
N GLN A 204 -3.88 3.84 -10.26
CA GLN A 204 -4.58 2.66 -9.75
C GLN A 204 -3.81 1.99 -8.61
N MET A 205 -2.48 1.92 -8.70
CA MET A 205 -1.63 1.42 -7.62
C MET A 205 -1.78 2.24 -6.33
N PHE A 206 -1.86 3.56 -6.44
CA PHE A 206 -2.11 4.44 -5.28
C PHE A 206 -3.43 4.10 -4.57
N ARG A 207 -4.51 3.84 -5.33
CA ARG A 207 -5.82 3.47 -4.74
C ARG A 207 -5.73 2.17 -3.95
N CYS A 208 -4.95 1.20 -4.43
CA CYS A 208 -4.67 -0.04 -3.72
C CYS A 208 -3.89 0.22 -2.43
N TYR A 209 -2.83 1.04 -2.44
CA TYR A 209 -2.14 1.45 -1.22
C TYR A 209 -3.09 2.13 -0.23
N ALA A 210 -3.86 3.12 -0.67
CA ALA A 210 -4.80 3.82 0.20
C ALA A 210 -5.78 2.86 0.87
N HIS A 211 -6.29 1.87 0.13
CA HIS A 211 -7.13 0.82 0.70
C HIS A 211 -6.39 -0.05 1.73
N LEU A 212 -5.15 -0.47 1.46
CA LEU A 212 -4.33 -1.25 2.41
C LEU A 212 -4.18 -0.53 3.76
N TYR A 213 -3.91 0.78 3.75
CA TYR A 213 -3.83 1.56 4.99
C TYR A 213 -5.19 1.71 5.68
N HIS A 214 -6.21 2.15 4.95
CA HIS A 214 -7.49 2.47 5.57
C HIS A 214 -8.26 1.25 6.07
N ALA A 215 -8.20 0.12 5.36
CA ALA A 215 -8.96 -1.08 5.69
C ALA A 215 -8.13 -2.17 6.37
N HIS A 216 -6.84 -2.25 6.08
CA HIS A 216 -6.02 -3.41 6.44
C HIS A 216 -4.79 -3.10 7.31
N TRP A 217 -4.61 -1.85 7.75
CA TRP A 217 -3.49 -1.49 8.61
C TRP A 217 -3.41 -2.33 9.88
N LEU A 218 -4.49 -2.39 10.66
CA LEU A 218 -4.51 -3.15 11.92
C LEU A 218 -4.51 -4.67 11.64
N ASN A 219 -5.39 -5.11 10.74
CA ASN A 219 -5.52 -6.50 10.31
C ASN A 219 -5.29 -6.60 8.80
N PRO A 220 -4.18 -7.20 8.32
CA PRO A 220 -3.20 -7.97 9.08
C PRO A 220 -1.92 -7.19 9.44
N PHE A 221 -1.59 -6.10 8.74
CA PHE A 221 -0.20 -5.57 8.69
C PHE A 221 0.40 -5.24 10.05
N TRP A 222 -0.39 -4.68 10.97
CA TRP A 222 0.05 -4.41 12.33
C TRP A 222 0.29 -5.71 13.11
N HIS A 223 -0.68 -6.62 13.12
CA HIS A 223 -0.60 -7.87 13.90
C HIS A 223 0.50 -8.83 13.43
N ILE A 224 0.84 -8.81 12.13
CA ILE A 224 1.95 -9.61 11.60
C ILE A 224 3.29 -8.86 11.60
N ASN A 225 3.33 -7.65 12.17
CA ASN A 225 4.52 -6.80 12.22
C ASN A 225 5.15 -6.56 10.83
N LYS A 226 4.31 -6.21 9.85
CA LYS A 226 4.68 -5.86 8.46
C LYS A 226 4.28 -4.45 8.04
N HIS A 227 3.80 -3.65 8.99
CA HIS A 227 3.41 -2.26 8.76
C HIS A 227 4.61 -1.37 8.35
N ASP A 228 5.81 -1.71 8.81
CA ASP A 228 7.08 -1.08 8.45
C ASP A 228 7.45 -1.29 6.98
N ILE A 229 7.26 -2.50 6.46
CA ILE A 229 7.46 -2.82 5.04
C ILE A 229 6.42 -2.09 4.19
N LEU A 230 5.16 -2.08 4.62
CA LEU A 230 4.11 -1.30 3.96
C LEU A 230 4.46 0.20 3.89
N ASN A 231 4.98 0.77 4.98
CA ASN A 231 5.48 2.14 5.01
C ASN A 231 6.63 2.35 4.03
N MET A 232 7.62 1.45 4.00
CA MET A 232 8.76 1.54 3.07
C MET A 232 8.32 1.51 1.60
N CYS A 233 7.48 0.56 1.24
CA CYS A 233 6.94 0.46 -0.13
C CYS A 233 6.15 1.71 -0.51
N PHE A 234 5.33 2.23 0.42
CA PHE A 234 4.52 3.42 0.16
C PHE A 234 5.36 4.70 0.03
N VAL A 235 6.38 4.89 0.87
CA VAL A 235 7.29 6.04 0.76
C VAL A 235 8.07 6.01 -0.55
N HIS A 236 8.56 4.83 -0.95
CA HIS A 236 9.20 4.65 -2.25
C HIS A 236 8.24 5.02 -3.39
N PHE A 237 7.02 4.49 -3.34
CA PHE A 237 5.97 4.80 -4.32
C PHE A 237 5.68 6.29 -4.42
N VAL A 238 5.44 6.98 -3.30
CA VAL A 238 5.15 8.42 -3.28
C VAL A 238 6.33 9.23 -3.79
N THR A 239 7.56 8.82 -3.45
CA THR A 239 8.78 9.48 -3.95
C THR A 239 8.87 9.40 -5.46
N VAL A 240 8.71 8.22 -6.06
CA VAL A 240 8.68 8.03 -7.53
C VAL A 240 7.52 8.82 -8.15
N ALA A 241 6.33 8.74 -7.56
CA ALA A 241 5.14 9.40 -8.06
C ALA A 241 5.28 10.92 -8.12
N LYS A 242 5.86 11.54 -7.08
CA LYS A 242 6.12 12.99 -7.04
C LYS A 242 7.30 13.38 -7.94
N TYR A 243 8.41 12.64 -7.88
CA TYR A 243 9.61 12.92 -8.68
C TYR A 243 9.30 12.96 -10.18
N TYR A 244 8.47 12.04 -10.68
CA TYR A 244 8.11 11.98 -12.11
C TYR A 244 6.71 12.53 -12.43
N LYS A 245 6.04 13.19 -11.48
CA LYS A 245 4.67 13.73 -11.63
C LYS A 245 3.66 12.69 -12.17
N LEU A 246 3.78 11.45 -11.70
CA LEU A 246 2.97 10.31 -12.19
C LEU A 246 1.57 10.26 -11.55
N VAL A 247 1.39 10.86 -10.37
CA VAL A 247 0.10 10.97 -9.69
C VAL A 247 -0.06 12.40 -9.22
N SER A 248 -1.24 12.99 -9.46
CA SER A 248 -1.52 14.37 -9.06
C SER A 248 -1.79 14.48 -7.56
N ASP A 249 -1.52 15.65 -6.98
CA ASP A 249 -1.76 15.90 -5.55
C ASP A 249 -3.24 15.72 -5.19
N LYS A 250 -4.16 16.05 -6.10
CA LYS A 250 -5.60 15.82 -5.91
C LYS A 250 -5.93 14.34 -5.72
N GLU A 251 -5.30 13.43 -6.46
CA GLU A 251 -5.53 11.99 -6.29
C GLU A 251 -4.86 11.46 -5.01
N MET A 252 -3.80 12.11 -4.53
CA MET A 252 -3.08 11.73 -3.30
C MET A 252 -3.79 12.16 -2.01
N GLU A 253 -4.77 13.05 -2.09
CA GLU A 253 -5.47 13.67 -0.95
C GLU A 253 -5.88 12.70 0.17
N PRO A 254 -6.44 11.49 -0.10
CA PRO A 254 -6.85 10.57 0.96
C PRO A 254 -5.72 10.13 1.90
N MET A 255 -4.47 10.18 1.41
CA MET A 255 -3.28 9.79 2.16
C MET A 255 -2.40 11.00 2.52
N GLN A 256 -2.85 12.23 2.24
CA GLN A 256 -2.05 13.44 2.44
C GLN A 256 -1.50 13.58 3.87
N PRO A 257 -2.27 13.30 4.95
CA PRO A 257 -1.72 13.40 6.31
C PRO A 257 -0.54 12.47 6.57
N LEU A 258 -0.52 11.28 5.96
CA LEU A 258 0.61 10.35 6.06
C LEU A 258 1.80 10.82 5.20
N ILE A 259 1.51 11.34 4.00
CA ILE A 259 2.53 11.88 3.10
C ILE A 259 3.24 13.08 3.77
N ASP A 260 2.49 13.99 4.37
CA ASP A 260 3.02 15.16 5.10
C ASP A 260 3.91 14.74 6.27
N LEU A 261 3.51 13.68 6.99
CA LEU A 261 4.31 13.10 8.06
C LEU A 261 5.64 12.56 7.54
N PHE A 262 5.65 11.84 6.42
CA PHE A 262 6.88 11.35 5.80
C PHE A 262 7.76 12.46 5.21
N ILE A 263 7.16 13.56 4.74
CA ILE A 263 7.89 14.78 4.34
C ILE A 263 8.55 15.42 5.56
N LYS A 264 7.79 15.62 6.65
CA LYS A 264 8.30 16.20 7.91
C LYS A 264 9.46 15.38 8.48
N GLN A 265 9.39 14.06 8.36
CA GLN A 265 10.45 13.13 8.78
C GLN A 265 11.61 13.01 7.78
N GLN A 266 11.63 13.81 6.71
CA GLN A 266 12.65 13.78 5.65
C GLN A 266 12.81 12.40 4.98
N ARG A 267 11.75 11.58 4.98
CA ARG A 267 11.73 10.27 4.31
C ARG A 267 11.48 10.42 2.82
N ILE A 268 10.68 11.43 2.45
CA ILE A 268 10.50 11.85 1.06
C ILE A 268 11.49 12.98 0.78
N PRO A 269 12.42 12.81 -0.17
CA PRO A 269 13.43 13.81 -0.49
C PRO A 269 12.80 15.09 -1.08
N PRO A 270 13.28 16.30 -0.72
CA PRO A 270 12.78 17.57 -1.27
C PRO A 270 12.82 17.63 -2.80
N GLU A 271 13.83 17.01 -3.41
CA GLU A 271 13.99 16.93 -4.86
C GLU A 271 12.79 16.26 -5.51
N ALA A 272 12.20 15.23 -4.89
CA ALA A 272 11.00 14.59 -5.41
C ALA A 272 9.79 15.54 -5.38
N LEU A 273 9.70 16.43 -4.38
CA LEU A 273 8.61 17.41 -4.28
C LEU A 273 8.71 18.49 -5.35
N ALA A 274 9.93 18.84 -5.77
CA ALA A 274 10.17 19.75 -6.89
C ALA A 274 9.96 19.09 -8.27
N GLY A 275 9.62 17.79 -8.31
CA GLY A 275 9.55 17.00 -9.54
C GLY A 275 10.93 16.64 -10.09
N GLY A 276 11.98 16.63 -9.28
CA GLY A 276 13.34 16.29 -9.68
C GLY A 276 13.90 17.16 -10.81
N HIS A 277 14.91 16.62 -11.52
CA HIS A 277 15.40 17.22 -12.77
C HIS A 277 14.32 17.30 -13.87
N TRP A 278 13.21 16.55 -13.70
CA TRP A 278 12.04 16.59 -14.58
C TRP A 278 11.22 17.88 -14.42
N GLY A 279 11.17 18.45 -13.20
CA GLY A 279 10.47 19.70 -12.90
C GLY A 279 10.97 20.89 -13.72
N GLN A 280 12.24 20.86 -14.12
CA GLN A 280 12.89 21.90 -14.93
C GLN A 280 12.64 21.73 -16.44
N GLN A 281 12.31 20.52 -16.92
CA GLN A 281 12.02 20.26 -18.34
C GLN A 281 10.56 20.62 -18.72
N ALA A 282 9.61 20.46 -17.79
CA ALA A 282 8.19 20.74 -18.01
C ALA A 282 7.81 22.24 -18.06
N SER A 283 8.78 23.14 -17.89
CA SER A 283 8.60 24.61 -17.89
C SER A 283 8.94 25.28 -19.22
N SER A 284 9.03 24.52 -20.32
CA SER A 284 9.31 25.03 -21.67
C SER A 284 8.13 24.78 -22.60
#